data_AF-A0A379TB03-F1
#
_entry.id   AF-A0A379TB03-F1
#
_cell.length_a   1.000
_cell.length_b   1.000
_cell.length_c   1.000
_cell.angle_alpha   90.00
_cell.angle_beta   90.00
_cell.angle_gamma   90.00
#
_symmetry.space_group_name_H-M   'P 1'
#
loop_
_entity.id
_entity.type
_entity.pdbx_description
1 polymer ?
#
loop_
_entity_poly.entity_id
_entity_poly.type
_entity_poly.pdbx_seq_one_letter_code
_entity_poly.pdbx_strand_id
1 'polypeptide(L)' 'MVLALGGHGLFGVELFVCGDEVIFSEVSPRPHDTGMVTLISQDLSEFALHVRAFLGLPVGAYSPVMAPLPQP' A
#
# COMPACT_ATOMS: atom_id res chain seq x y z
N MET A 1 -9.88 3.28 -1.19
CA MET A 1 -9.49 2.00 -1.82
C MET A 1 -9.34 0.89 -0.77
N VAL A 2 -8.39 0.98 0.18
CA VAL A 2 -8.15 -0.08 1.19
C VAL A 2 -9.40 -0.50 1.98
N LEU A 3 -10.15 0.45 2.56
CA LEU A 3 -11.40 0.17 3.28
C LEU A 3 -12.51 -0.41 2.38
N ALA A 4 -12.51 -0.08 1.09
CA ALA A 4 -13.52 -0.53 0.13
C ALA A 4 -13.21 -1.91 -0.47
N LEU A 5 -11.92 -2.28 -0.53
CA LEU A 5 -11.46 -3.57 -1.05
C LEU A 5 -11.31 -4.64 0.05
N GLY A 6 -11.41 -4.25 1.33
CA GLY A 6 -11.32 -5.18 2.46
C GLY A 6 -9.97 -5.87 2.63
N GLY A 7 -8.92 -5.43 1.92
CA GLY A 7 -7.62 -6.08 1.97
C GLY A 7 -6.67 -5.41 2.96
N HIS A 8 -5.82 -6.25 3.57
CA HIS A 8 -4.74 -5.85 4.45
C HIS A 8 -3.42 -6.00 3.69
N GLY A 9 -2.51 -5.03 3.84
CA GLY A 9 -1.22 -5.04 3.14
C GLY A 9 -1.05 -3.93 2.12
N LEU A 10 -0.12 -4.16 1.20
CA LEU A 10 0.22 -3.29 0.08
C LEU A 10 -0.57 -3.65 -1.18
N PHE A 11 -0.96 -2.64 -1.96
CA PHE A 11 -1.65 -2.77 -3.24
C PHE A 11 -0.86 -2.07 -4.33
N GLY A 12 -0.56 -2.77 -5.42
CA GLY A 12 -0.15 -2.15 -6.68
C GLY A 12 -1.37 -1.60 -7.41
N VAL A 13 -1.28 -0.38 -7.93
CA VAL A 13 -2.34 0.25 -8.73
C VAL A 13 -1.73 0.76 -10.01
N GLU A 14 -2.33 0.38 -11.13
CA GLU A 14 -1.94 0.87 -12.44
C GLU A 14 -2.98 1.87 -12.96
N LEU A 15 -2.48 2.92 -13.59
CA LEU A 15 -3.26 4.05 -14.06
C LEU A 15 -2.86 4.38 -15.50
N PHE A 16 -3.83 4.70 -16.33
CA PHE A 16 -3.59 5.40 -17.59
C PHE A 16 -3.66 6.90 -17.36
N VAL A 17 -2.74 7.64 -17.98
CA VAL A 17 -2.74 9.11 -17.96
C VAL A 17 -3.04 9.60 -19.38
N CYS A 18 -4.11 10.38 -19.53
CA CYS A 18 -4.54 10.95 -20.82
C CYS A 18 -4.76 12.46 -20.67
N GLY A 19 -3.74 13.25 -21.02
CA GLY A 19 -3.76 14.69 -20.74
C GLY A 19 -3.86 14.95 -19.23
N ASP A 20 -4.89 15.68 -18.82
CA ASP A 20 -5.18 15.99 -17.42
C ASP A 20 -6.04 14.93 -16.71
N GLU A 21 -6.41 13.85 -17.40
CA GLU A 21 -7.21 12.75 -16.84
C GLU A 21 -6.33 11.60 -16.34
N VAL A 22 -6.69 11.06 -15.17
CA VAL A 22 -6.10 9.86 -14.58
C VAL A 22 -7.18 8.79 -14.51
N ILE A 23 -6.99 7.71 -15.24
CA ILE A 23 -7.99 6.64 -15.43
C ILE A 23 -7.47 5.37 -14.76
N PHE A 24 -8.31 4.74 -13.95
CA PHE A 24 -8.00 3.45 -13.34
C PHE A 24 -7.81 2.37 -14.42
N SER A 25 -6.69 1.66 -14.38
CA SER A 25 -6.46 0.47 -15.19
C SER A 25 -6.75 -0.78 -14.38
N GLU A 26 -5.92 -1.04 -13.36
CA GLU A 26 -6.04 -2.24 -12.54
C GLU A 26 -5.56 -2.05 -11.10
N VAL A 27 -5.88 -3.05 -10.26
CA VAL A 27 -5.41 -3.15 -8.88
C VAL A 27 -4.95 -4.58 -8.59
N SER A 28 -3.77 -4.69 -8.01
CA SER A 28 -3.17 -5.94 -7.53
C SER A 28 -3.05 -5.87 -5.99
N PRO A 29 -3.82 -6.66 -5.22
CA PRO A 29 -3.79 -6.65 -3.75
C PRO A 29 -2.61 -7.44 -3.18
N ARG A 30 -1.40 -7.14 -3.67
CA ARG A 30 -0.15 -7.85 -3.41
C ARG A 30 1.04 -6.98 -3.86
N PRO A 31 2.28 -7.31 -3.45
CA PRO A 31 3.47 -6.81 -4.11
C PRO A 31 3.40 -7.05 -5.63
N HIS A 32 3.95 -6.11 -6.39
CA HIS A 32 3.77 -6.03 -7.83
C HIS A 32 5.10 -5.87 -8.55
N ASP A 33 5.21 -6.40 -9.77
CA ASP A 33 6.49 -6.47 -10.48
C ASP A 33 7.11 -5.07 -10.71
N THR A 34 6.26 -4.06 -10.92
CA THR A 34 6.67 -2.66 -11.05
C THR A 34 7.18 -2.04 -9.75
N GLY A 35 6.89 -2.64 -8.60
CA GLY A 35 7.36 -2.25 -7.27
C GLY A 35 8.75 -2.79 -6.92
N MET A 36 9.33 -3.69 -7.73
CA MET A 36 10.62 -4.34 -7.44
C MET A 36 11.78 -3.34 -7.31
N VAL A 37 11.67 -2.17 -7.95
CA VAL A 37 12.63 -1.06 -7.83
C VAL A 37 12.83 -0.62 -6.37
N THR A 38 11.84 -0.82 -5.50
CA THR A 38 11.90 -0.47 -4.07
C THR A 38 12.88 -1.32 -3.27
N LEU A 39 13.29 -2.48 -3.78
CA LEU A 39 14.29 -3.34 -3.13
C LEU A 39 15.65 -2.65 -2.93
N ILE A 40 15.97 -1.69 -3.80
CA ILE A 40 17.27 -1.01 -3.79
C ILE A 40 17.10 0.50 -3.57
N SER A 41 15.99 1.08 -4.03
CA SER A 41 15.80 2.54 -4.02
C SER A 41 15.21 3.10 -2.73
N GLN A 42 14.61 2.26 -1.87
CA GLN A 42 13.89 2.70 -0.67
C GLN A 42 14.40 1.99 0.58
N ASP A 43 14.27 2.63 1.75
CA ASP A 43 14.64 2.03 3.04
C ASP A 43 13.79 0.79 3.38
N LEU A 44 12.52 0.78 2.96
CA LEU A 44 11.63 -0.37 3.06
C LEU A 44 11.13 -0.74 1.67
N SER A 45 11.38 -1.98 1.27
CA SER A 45 10.83 -2.53 0.02
C SER A 45 9.32 -2.75 0.12
N GLU A 46 8.66 -2.88 -1.02
CA GLU A 46 7.24 -3.26 -1.08
C GLU A 46 6.92 -4.54 -0.30
N PHE A 47 7.86 -5.50 -0.26
CA PHE A 47 7.72 -6.74 0.50
C PHE A 47 7.78 -6.48 1.99
N ALA A 48 8.73 -5.65 2.44
CA ALA A 48 8.84 -5.28 3.84
C ALA A 48 7.58 -4.54 4.31
N LEU A 49 7.06 -3.62 3.50
CA LEU A 49 5.81 -2.90 3.77
C LEU A 49 4.60 -3.85 3.82
N HIS A 50 4.48 -4.76 2.86
CA HIS A 50 3.39 -5.73 2.80
C HIS A 50 3.36 -6.61 4.06
N VAL A 51 4.50 -7.18 4.45
CA VAL A 51 4.61 -8.01 5.67
C VAL A 51 4.33 -7.20 6.94
N ARG A 52 4.90 -5.99 7.05
CA ARG A 52 4.70 -5.14 8.23
C ARG A 52 3.23 -4.79 8.42
N ALA A 53 2.51 -4.48 7.35
CA ALA A 53 1.09 -4.20 7.40
C ALA A 53 0.26 -5.41 7.92
N PHE A 54 0.62 -6.64 7.54
CA PHE A 54 -0.03 -7.84 8.09
C PHE A 54 0.30 -8.08 9.57
N LEU A 55 1.51 -7.75 10.00
CA LEU A 55 1.98 -7.92 11.37
C LEU A 55 1.63 -6.75 12.30
N GLY A 56 0.95 -5.71 11.80
CA GLY A 56 0.65 -4.50 12.57
C GLY A 56 1.90 -3.68 12.95
N LEU A 57 3.01 -3.88 12.23
CA LEU A 57 4.26 -3.15 12.44
C LEU A 57 4.24 -1.80 11.69
N PRO A 58 5.03 -0.80 12.13
CA PRO A 58 5.11 0.50 11.46
C PRO A 58 5.56 0.40 9.99
N VAL A 59 4.78 0.99 9.07
CA VAL A 59 5.00 0.96 7.61
C VAL A 59 5.68 2.23 7.05
N GLY A 60 6.54 2.89 7.83
CA GLY A 60 7.27 4.10 7.43
C GLY A 60 7.41 5.11 8.56
N ALA A 61 7.82 6.34 8.24
CA ALA A 61 8.10 7.40 9.21
C ALA A 61 6.85 7.95 9.92
N TYR A 62 5.65 7.52 9.54
CA TYR A 62 4.42 7.87 10.25
C TYR A 62 3.80 6.61 10.87
N SER A 63 3.87 6.53 12.20
CA SER A 63 3.14 5.54 13.00
C SER A 63 2.24 6.30 13.97
N PRO A 64 0.92 6.42 13.71
CA PRO A 64 -0.01 6.52 14.80
C PRO A 64 -0.20 5.09 15.31
N VAL A 65 0.58 4.73 16.33
CA VAL A 65 0.16 3.66 17.23
C VAL A 65 -1.19 4.08 17.83
N MET A 66 -2.14 3.14 17.88
CA MET A 66 -3.54 3.24 18.36
C MET A 66 -4.61 3.48 17.28
N ALA A 67 -5.39 2.42 17.08
CA ALA A 67 -6.77 2.48 16.63
C ALA A 67 -7.56 3.54 17.42
N PRO A 68 -8.56 4.20 16.81
CA PRO A 68 -9.60 4.87 17.60
C PRO A 68 -10.24 3.82 18.53
N LEU A 69 -10.39 4.16 19.82
CA LEU A 69 -11.10 3.36 20.82
C LEU A 69 -12.44 2.83 20.26
N PRO A 70 -12.94 1.63 20.67
CA PRO A 70 -14.31 1.23 20.37
C PRO A 70 -15.25 2.36 20.79
N GLN A 71 -16.03 2.86 19.83
CA GLN A 71 -17.12 3.79 20.08
C GLN A 71 -18.29 2.99 20.70
N PRO A 72 -19.10 3.62 21.58
CA PRO A 72 -20.07 2.93 22.43
C PRO A 72 -21.07 2.04 21.70
#